data_AF-A0A8J6JJ66-F1
#
_entry.id   AF-A0A8J6JJ66-F1
#
_cell.length_a   1.000
_cell.length_b   1.000
_cell.length_c   1.000
_cell.angle_alpha   90.00
_cell.angle_beta   90.00
_cell.angle_gamma   90.00
#
_symmetry.space_group_name_H-M   'P 1'
#
loop_
_entity.id
_entity.type
_entity.pdbx_description
1 polymer ?
#
loop_
_entity_poly.entity_id
_entity_poly.type
_entity_poly.pdbx_seq_one_letter_code
_entity_poly.pdbx_strand_id
1 'polypeptide(L)'
;MTPGDSPGDSIGAWLCQAGQVLRAAAIDQPRMEARWLLGHAMGATAETLLRDPRAAVPADAAARFTAMLARRARREPMAYITGQTGFWGLDLAVSPATLIPRADSEVLVEAALEHAPHAKRVLDLGTGTGCLLLAVLSGLPAATGVGIDINPAAAALARRNARALGLPACFLAGDWGMALSGGFDLVLANPPYIEAAAIAALVPEVGMYEPVAALDGGADGLGAYRAILADLPRLLAPGGIAVLGL
;
A
#
# COMPACT_ATOMS: atom_id res chain seq x y z
N MET A 1 23.02 -40.66 -12.10
CA MET A 1 22.82 -39.21 -12.08
C MET A 1 21.39 -38.94 -12.53
N THR A 2 20.53 -38.59 -11.59
CA THR A 2 19.18 -38.10 -11.86
C THR A 2 19.25 -36.65 -12.35
N PRO A 3 18.43 -36.24 -13.32
CA PRO A 3 18.35 -34.84 -13.74
C PRO A 3 17.67 -34.04 -12.61
N GLY A 4 18.46 -33.27 -11.86
CA GLY A 4 17.98 -32.48 -10.71
C GLY A 4 19.08 -31.91 -9.82
N ASP A 5 20.28 -32.50 -9.81
CA ASP A 5 21.39 -32.11 -8.94
C ASP A 5 22.44 -31.23 -9.65
N SER A 6 22.01 -30.19 -10.37
CA SER A 6 22.95 -29.13 -10.79
C SER A 6 23.00 -28.09 -9.67
N PRO A 7 24.13 -27.88 -8.98
CA PRO A 7 24.23 -26.95 -7.85
C PRO A 7 23.87 -25.50 -8.20
N GLY A 8 23.82 -25.14 -9.49
CA GLY A 8 23.39 -23.84 -10.00
C GLY A 8 21.89 -23.55 -9.92
N ASP A 9 21.03 -24.58 -9.75
CA ASP A 9 19.56 -24.42 -9.79
C ASP A 9 18.88 -24.59 -8.41
N SER A 10 19.67 -24.69 -7.35
CA SER A 10 19.14 -24.80 -5.99
C SER A 10 18.59 -23.47 -5.47
N ILE A 11 17.63 -23.52 -4.55
CA ILE A 11 17.12 -22.34 -3.83
C ILE A 11 18.29 -21.51 -3.27
N GLY A 12 19.27 -22.16 -2.63
CA GLY A 12 20.45 -21.49 -2.06
C GLY A 12 21.29 -20.74 -3.11
N ALA A 13 21.49 -21.32 -4.30
CA ALA A 13 22.22 -20.68 -5.38
C ALA A 13 21.47 -19.45 -5.93
N TRP A 14 20.17 -19.58 -6.19
CA TRP A 14 19.31 -18.48 -6.63
C TRP A 14 19.29 -17.32 -5.64
N LEU A 15 19.15 -17.61 -4.34
CA LEU A 15 19.16 -16.59 -3.28
C LEU A 15 20.52 -15.91 -3.14
N CYS A 16 21.62 -16.65 -3.30
CA CYS A 16 22.97 -16.07 -3.27
C CYS A 16 23.18 -15.08 -4.42
N GLN A 17 22.86 -15.50 -5.64
CA GLN A 17 22.98 -14.67 -6.85
C GLN A 17 22.08 -13.43 -6.75
N ALA A 18 20.81 -13.60 -6.39
CA ALA A 18 19.88 -12.49 -6.24
C ALA A 18 20.33 -11.50 -5.16
N GLY A 19 20.86 -11.99 -4.04
CA GLY A 19 21.42 -11.14 -2.99
C GLY A 19 22.61 -10.29 -3.46
N GLN A 20 23.42 -10.79 -4.40
CA GLN A 20 24.51 -10.02 -5.02
C GLN A 20 23.96 -8.94 -5.96
N VAL A 21 22.99 -9.30 -6.81
CA VAL A 21 22.32 -8.36 -7.73
C VAL A 21 21.67 -7.20 -6.97
N LEU A 22 20.90 -7.51 -5.93
CA LEU A 22 20.22 -6.48 -5.13
C LEU A 22 21.21 -5.63 -4.31
N ARG A 23 22.31 -6.22 -3.84
CA ARG A 23 23.38 -5.45 -3.19
C ARG A 23 24.03 -4.47 -4.17
N ALA A 24 24.30 -4.89 -5.41
CA ALA A 24 24.87 -4.02 -6.44
C ALA A 24 23.92 -2.88 -6.82
N ALA A 25 22.61 -3.10 -6.71
CA ALA A 25 21.57 -2.09 -6.90
C ALA A 25 21.33 -1.18 -5.67
N ALA A 26 22.14 -1.30 -4.62
CA ALA A 26 22.00 -0.56 -3.36
C ALA A 26 20.63 -0.72 -2.68
N ILE A 27 20.06 -1.94 -2.74
CA ILE A 27 18.89 -2.30 -1.93
C ILE A 27 19.32 -2.53 -0.48
N ASP A 28 18.55 -1.98 0.48
CA ASP A 28 18.89 -2.00 1.91
C ASP A 28 18.96 -3.41 2.49
N GLN A 29 18.00 -4.27 2.16
CA GLN A 29 17.88 -5.63 2.71
C GLN A 29 17.97 -6.71 1.63
N PRO A 30 19.08 -6.80 0.87
CA PRO A 30 19.12 -7.54 -0.39
C PRO A 30 18.89 -9.04 -0.21
N ARG A 31 19.36 -9.62 0.90
CA ARG A 31 19.15 -11.05 1.21
C ARG A 31 17.72 -11.35 1.67
N MET A 32 17.06 -10.41 2.33
CA MET A 32 15.68 -10.60 2.79
C MET A 32 14.73 -10.47 1.59
N GLU A 33 14.92 -9.42 0.80
CA GLU A 33 14.10 -9.17 -0.37
C GLU A 33 14.23 -10.26 -1.44
N ALA A 34 15.43 -10.80 -1.66
CA ALA A 34 15.61 -11.96 -2.53
C ALA A 34 14.77 -13.17 -2.08
N ARG A 35 14.67 -13.40 -0.76
CA ARG A 35 13.84 -14.47 -0.18
C ARG A 35 12.35 -14.22 -0.38
N TRP A 36 11.89 -12.99 -0.20
CA TRP A 36 10.50 -12.61 -0.43
C TRP A 36 10.10 -12.77 -1.91
N LEU A 37 10.95 -12.31 -2.83
CA LEU A 37 10.72 -12.45 -4.27
C LEU A 37 10.68 -13.91 -4.71
N LEU A 38 11.61 -14.74 -4.22
CA LEU A 38 11.61 -16.17 -4.56
C LEU A 38 10.39 -16.88 -3.94
N GLY A 39 10.02 -16.52 -2.71
CA GLY A 39 8.84 -17.06 -2.05
C GLY A 39 7.58 -16.75 -2.84
N HIS A 40 7.41 -15.49 -3.25
CA HIS A 40 6.32 -15.07 -4.10
C HIS A 40 6.32 -15.80 -5.45
N ALA A 41 7.48 -15.97 -6.09
CA ALA A 41 7.60 -16.70 -7.36
C ALA A 41 7.19 -18.19 -7.24
N MET A 42 7.44 -18.80 -6.09
CA MET A 42 7.13 -20.20 -5.79
C MET A 42 5.75 -20.42 -5.17
N GLY A 43 5.02 -19.35 -4.82
CA GLY A 43 3.78 -19.46 -4.04
C GLY A 43 4.01 -20.03 -2.63
N ALA A 44 5.19 -19.78 -2.06
CA ALA A 44 5.63 -20.32 -0.77
C ALA A 44 6.11 -19.20 0.17
N THR A 45 6.11 -19.46 1.48
CA THR A 45 6.65 -18.49 2.44
C THR A 45 8.17 -18.52 2.46
N ALA A 46 8.81 -17.43 2.90
CA ALA A 46 10.27 -17.37 3.02
C ALA A 46 10.83 -18.42 3.98
N GLU A 47 10.09 -18.76 5.05
CA GLU A 47 10.44 -19.81 6.00
C GLU A 47 10.41 -21.19 5.34
N THR A 48 9.47 -21.40 4.43
CA THR A 48 9.33 -22.67 3.70
C THR A 48 10.54 -22.92 2.80
N LEU A 49 11.04 -21.87 2.14
CA LEU A 49 12.25 -21.94 1.30
C LEU A 49 13.52 -22.29 2.09
N LEU A 50 13.59 -21.90 3.37
CA LEU A 50 14.76 -22.14 4.21
C LEU A 50 14.85 -23.57 4.77
N ARG A 51 13.77 -24.36 4.66
CA ARG A 51 13.75 -25.75 5.16
C ARG A 51 14.65 -26.68 4.35
N ASP A 52 14.72 -26.48 3.04
CA ASP A 52 15.63 -27.24 2.17
C ASP A 52 16.27 -26.33 1.12
N PRO A 53 17.39 -25.66 1.44
CA PRO A 53 18.10 -24.79 0.51
C PRO A 53 18.67 -25.52 -0.72
N ARG A 54 18.72 -26.86 -0.71
CA ARG A 54 19.20 -27.67 -1.83
C ARG A 54 18.10 -28.04 -2.82
N ALA A 55 16.84 -27.84 -2.45
CA ALA A 55 15.72 -28.10 -3.33
C ALA A 55 15.84 -27.27 -4.63
N ALA A 56 15.43 -27.88 -5.74
CA ALA A 56 15.43 -27.24 -7.05
C ALA A 56 14.30 -26.21 -7.16
N VAL A 57 14.56 -25.11 -7.87
CA VAL A 57 13.53 -24.13 -8.22
C VAL A 57 12.87 -24.55 -9.55
N PRO A 58 11.54 -24.74 -9.60
CA PRO A 58 10.85 -25.03 -10.85
C PRO A 58 11.11 -23.97 -11.93
N ALA A 59 11.21 -24.37 -13.19
CA ALA A 59 11.62 -23.47 -14.28
C ALA A 59 10.67 -22.27 -14.48
N ASP A 60 9.37 -22.47 -14.27
CA ASP A 60 8.36 -21.42 -14.31
C ASP A 60 8.53 -20.41 -13.15
N ALA A 61 8.83 -20.91 -11.94
CA ALA A 61 9.14 -20.08 -10.79
C ALA A 61 10.45 -19.31 -10.98
N ALA A 62 11.48 -19.95 -11.54
CA ALA A 62 12.76 -19.31 -11.87
C ALA A 62 12.58 -18.17 -12.88
N ALA A 63 11.75 -18.36 -13.92
CA ALA A 63 11.43 -17.32 -14.90
C ALA A 63 10.70 -16.13 -14.25
N ARG A 64 9.67 -16.40 -13.42
CA ARG A 64 8.96 -15.37 -12.65
C ARG A 64 9.91 -14.61 -11.71
N PHE A 65 10.74 -15.34 -10.97
CA PHE A 65 11.72 -14.77 -10.04
C PHE A 65 12.73 -13.86 -10.75
N THR A 66 13.26 -14.30 -11.88
CA THR A 66 14.21 -13.51 -12.68
C THR A 66 13.59 -12.20 -13.16
N ALA A 67 12.35 -12.22 -13.65
CA ALA A 67 11.65 -11.02 -14.08
C ALA A 67 11.40 -10.04 -12.91
N MET A 68 11.02 -10.56 -11.74
CA MET A 68 10.84 -9.75 -10.54
C MET A 68 12.16 -9.17 -10.01
N LEU A 69 13.23 -9.95 -10.01
CA LEU A 69 14.56 -9.52 -9.60
C LEU A 69 15.07 -8.38 -10.48
N ALA A 70 14.85 -8.45 -11.79
CA ALA A 70 15.23 -7.39 -12.72
C ALA A 70 14.44 -6.08 -12.46
N ARG A 71 13.14 -6.18 -12.14
CA ARG A 71 12.32 -5.04 -11.70
C ARG A 71 12.86 -4.45 -10.40
N ARG A 72 13.13 -5.29 -9.40
CA ARG A 72 13.63 -4.81 -8.09
C ARG A 72 15.02 -4.20 -8.18
N ALA A 73 15.90 -4.72 -9.03
CA ALA A 73 17.22 -4.15 -9.28
C ALA A 73 17.17 -2.74 -9.90
N ARG A 74 16.05 -2.37 -10.56
CA ARG A 74 15.78 -1.00 -11.01
C ARG A 74 15.13 -0.13 -9.93
N ARG A 75 15.03 -0.65 -8.71
CA ARG A 75 14.41 -0.03 -7.54
C ARG A 75 12.91 0.17 -7.64
N GLU A 76 12.23 -0.63 -8.46
CA GLU A 76 10.77 -0.71 -8.38
C GLU A 76 10.34 -1.23 -7.00
N PRO A 77 9.36 -0.58 -6.33
CA PRO A 77 8.92 -0.99 -5.00
C PRO A 77 8.47 -2.44 -4.94
N MET A 78 8.88 -3.16 -3.89
CA MET A 78 8.52 -4.56 -3.67
C MET A 78 7.01 -4.81 -3.79
N ALA A 79 6.19 -3.94 -3.17
CA ALA A 79 4.74 -4.09 -3.19
C ALA A 79 4.14 -4.01 -4.60
N TYR A 80 4.69 -3.18 -5.50
CA TYR A 80 4.25 -3.15 -6.91
C TYR A 80 4.74 -4.37 -7.71
N ILE A 81 5.85 -4.98 -7.29
CA ILE A 81 6.34 -6.22 -7.91
C ILE A 81 5.47 -7.41 -7.51
N THR A 82 5.13 -7.52 -6.22
CA THR A 82 4.29 -8.60 -5.66
C THR A 82 2.79 -8.33 -5.82
N GLY A 83 2.40 -7.09 -6.11
CA GLY A 83 1.00 -6.65 -6.27
C GLY A 83 0.23 -6.48 -4.97
N GLN A 84 0.87 -6.62 -3.80
CA GLN A 84 0.22 -6.55 -2.50
C GLN A 84 1.14 -5.99 -1.40
N THR A 85 0.53 -5.47 -0.33
CA THR A 85 1.20 -5.10 0.92
C THR A 85 0.30 -5.42 2.11
N GLY A 86 0.93 -5.67 3.27
CA GLY A 86 0.22 -5.69 4.54
C GLY A 86 -0.02 -4.26 5.07
N PHE A 87 -1.14 -4.04 5.74
CA PHE A 87 -1.45 -2.82 6.50
C PHE A 87 -2.49 -3.14 7.57
N TRP A 88 -2.22 -2.83 8.84
CA TRP A 88 -3.15 -3.09 9.95
C TRP A 88 -3.65 -4.55 10.03
N GLY A 89 -2.76 -5.51 9.75
CA GLY A 89 -3.10 -6.94 9.67
C GLY A 89 -3.95 -7.35 8.46
N LEU A 90 -4.24 -6.44 7.53
CA LEU A 90 -4.94 -6.69 6.28
C LEU A 90 -3.96 -6.86 5.13
N ASP A 91 -4.24 -7.83 4.24
CA ASP A 91 -3.54 -7.96 2.96
C ASP A 91 -4.28 -7.14 1.89
N LEU A 92 -3.63 -6.09 1.39
CA LEU A 92 -4.19 -5.17 0.41
C LEU A 92 -3.47 -5.31 -0.91
N ALA A 93 -4.24 -5.40 -2.00
CA ALA A 93 -3.66 -5.26 -3.32
C ALA A 93 -3.26 -3.80 -3.57
N VAL A 94 -2.13 -3.60 -4.26
CA VAL A 94 -1.57 -2.29 -4.59
C VAL A 94 -1.38 -2.14 -6.10
N SER A 95 -1.22 -0.89 -6.56
CA SER A 95 -0.84 -0.60 -7.95
C SER A 95 -0.26 0.82 -8.06
N PRO A 96 0.44 1.16 -9.16
CA PRO A 96 0.93 2.51 -9.43
C PRO A 96 -0.16 3.61 -9.54
N ALA A 97 -1.45 3.25 -9.44
CA ALA A 97 -2.54 4.22 -9.40
C ALA A 97 -2.57 5.06 -8.11
N THR A 98 -1.92 4.61 -7.04
CA THR A 98 -1.95 5.26 -5.72
C THR A 98 -0.70 4.95 -4.91
N LEU A 99 -0.49 5.69 -3.82
CA LEU A 99 0.54 5.44 -2.81
C LEU A 99 0.46 4.02 -2.25
N ILE A 100 1.62 3.42 -1.97
CA ILE A 100 1.71 2.19 -1.18
C ILE A 100 1.43 2.55 0.29
N PRO A 101 0.51 1.85 0.98
CA PRO A 101 0.27 2.04 2.42
C PRO A 101 1.55 2.08 3.24
N ARG A 102 1.66 3.07 4.13
CA ARG A 102 2.82 3.28 5.01
C ARG A 102 2.48 2.86 6.43
N ALA A 103 3.43 2.24 7.13
CA ALA A 103 3.27 1.86 8.53
C ALA A 103 2.96 3.07 9.42
N ASP A 104 3.57 4.23 9.13
CA ASP A 104 3.31 5.46 9.90
C ASP A 104 1.84 5.90 9.83
N SER A 105 1.10 5.49 8.80
CA SER A 105 -0.34 5.75 8.68
C SER A 105 -1.20 4.89 9.62
N GLU A 106 -0.64 3.87 10.27
CA GLU A 106 -1.36 3.06 11.27
C GLU A 106 -1.73 3.88 12.51
N VAL A 107 -0.95 4.92 12.84
CA VAL A 107 -1.26 5.87 13.92
C VAL A 107 -2.60 6.60 13.69
N LEU A 108 -2.98 6.86 12.44
CA LEU A 108 -4.30 7.44 12.13
C LEU A 108 -5.43 6.46 12.44
N VAL A 109 -5.21 5.16 12.19
CA VAL A 109 -6.19 4.11 12.49
C VAL A 109 -6.35 3.98 14.00
N GLU A 110 -5.26 4.00 14.75
CA GLU A 110 -5.28 4.01 16.22
C GLU A 110 -6.08 5.20 16.75
N ALA A 111 -5.73 6.42 16.34
CA ALA A 111 -6.42 7.63 16.78
C ALA A 111 -7.91 7.63 16.41
N ALA A 112 -8.26 7.11 15.23
CA ALA A 112 -9.65 6.98 14.79
C ALA A 112 -10.45 6.01 15.67
N LEU A 113 -9.89 4.85 15.98
CA LEU A 113 -10.54 3.85 16.83
C LEU A 113 -10.62 4.30 18.30
N GLU A 114 -9.63 5.05 18.79
CA GLU A 114 -9.64 5.60 20.14
C GLU A 114 -10.69 6.70 20.31
N HIS A 115 -10.76 7.65 19.38
CA HIS A 115 -11.59 8.83 19.52
C HIS A 115 -13.00 8.67 18.95
N ALA A 116 -13.20 7.75 18.01
CA ALA A 116 -14.51 7.46 17.42
C ALA A 116 -14.89 5.96 17.47
N PRO A 117 -14.82 5.28 18.64
CA PRO A 117 -15.06 3.83 18.77
C PRO A 117 -16.50 3.40 18.47
N HIS A 118 -17.40 4.37 18.29
CA HIS A 118 -18.82 4.15 18.01
C HIS A 118 -19.26 4.77 16.68
N ALA A 119 -18.32 5.19 15.84
CA ALA A 119 -18.62 5.69 14.51
C ALA A 119 -19.40 4.64 13.70
N LYS A 120 -20.48 5.07 13.05
CA LYS A 120 -21.31 4.22 12.19
C LYS A 120 -21.14 4.58 10.71
N ARG A 121 -20.83 5.83 10.42
CA ARG A 121 -20.58 6.34 9.07
C ARG A 121 -19.17 6.93 9.00
N VAL A 122 -18.29 6.24 8.28
CA VAL A 122 -16.90 6.64 8.09
C VAL A 122 -16.69 7.14 6.67
N LEU A 123 -16.02 8.27 6.52
CA LEU A 123 -15.57 8.82 5.24
C LEU A 123 -14.04 8.77 5.19
N ASP A 124 -13.48 8.38 4.04
CA ASP A 124 -12.05 8.44 3.76
C ASP A 124 -11.79 9.27 2.49
N LEU A 125 -11.12 10.41 2.68
CA LEU A 125 -10.81 11.40 1.66
C LEU A 125 -9.40 11.15 1.10
N GLY A 126 -9.29 10.89 -0.21
CA GLY A 126 -8.03 10.46 -0.82
C GLY A 126 -7.72 9.00 -0.48
N THR A 127 -8.73 8.12 -0.62
CA THR A 127 -8.72 6.77 -0.05
C THR A 127 -7.60 5.87 -0.59
N GLY A 128 -7.07 6.13 -1.79
CA GLY A 128 -5.98 5.38 -2.37
C GLY A 128 -6.28 3.89 -2.53
N THR A 129 -5.59 3.04 -1.75
CA THR A 129 -5.86 1.59 -1.72
C THR A 129 -7.07 1.21 -0.86
N GLY A 130 -7.66 2.19 -0.16
CA GLY A 130 -8.66 2.00 0.88
C GLY A 130 -8.08 1.64 2.24
N CYS A 131 -6.76 1.74 2.45
CA CYS A 131 -6.12 1.16 3.64
C CYS A 131 -6.68 1.70 4.96
N LEU A 132 -6.83 3.02 5.09
CA LEU A 132 -7.34 3.65 6.30
C LEU A 132 -8.79 3.25 6.58
N LEU A 133 -9.67 3.43 5.58
CA LEU A 133 -11.08 3.08 5.73
C LEU A 133 -11.26 1.61 6.09
N LEU A 134 -10.59 0.71 5.37
CA LEU A 134 -10.75 -0.73 5.55
C LEU A 134 -10.18 -1.20 6.90
N ALA A 135 -9.06 -0.62 7.34
CA ALA A 135 -8.51 -0.88 8.67
C ALA A 135 -9.48 -0.44 9.78
N VAL A 136 -10.03 0.78 9.69
CA VAL A 136 -11.01 1.28 10.67
C VAL A 136 -12.29 0.42 10.66
N LEU A 137 -12.83 0.06 9.50
CA LEU A 137 -14.02 -0.80 9.41
C LEU A 137 -13.77 -2.21 9.96
N SER A 138 -12.55 -2.72 9.88
CA SER A 138 -12.20 -4.03 10.48
C SER A 138 -12.30 -3.99 12.02
N GLY A 139 -12.06 -2.82 12.63
CA GLY A 139 -12.21 -2.58 14.07
C GLY A 139 -13.61 -2.15 14.51
N LEU A 140 -14.50 -1.77 13.58
CA LEU A 140 -15.84 -1.23 13.86
C LEU A 140 -16.93 -2.05 13.14
N PRO A 141 -17.37 -3.21 13.68
CA PRO A 141 -18.29 -4.12 12.98
C PRO A 141 -19.66 -3.55 12.59
N ALA A 142 -20.11 -2.49 13.27
CA ALA A 142 -21.39 -1.83 12.99
C ALA A 142 -21.27 -0.64 12.02
N ALA A 143 -20.06 -0.30 11.58
CA ALA A 143 -19.79 0.84 10.71
C ALA A 143 -19.93 0.48 9.23
N THR A 144 -20.21 1.51 8.44
CA THR A 144 -20.17 1.48 6.97
C THR A 144 -19.28 2.62 6.48
N GLY A 145 -18.64 2.41 5.34
CA GLY A 145 -17.63 3.33 4.81
C GLY A 145 -17.95 3.88 3.43
N VAL A 146 -17.54 5.13 3.21
CA VAL A 146 -17.42 5.73 1.88
C VAL A 146 -15.97 6.17 1.70
N GLY A 147 -15.30 5.68 0.64
CA GLY A 147 -14.00 6.18 0.22
C GLY A 147 -14.13 7.00 -1.06
N ILE A 148 -13.39 8.10 -1.17
CA ILE A 148 -13.33 8.91 -2.39
C ILE A 148 -11.89 9.17 -2.78
N ASP A 149 -11.61 9.10 -4.08
CA ASP A 149 -10.30 9.42 -4.64
C ASP A 149 -10.47 10.18 -5.95
N ILE A 150 -9.59 11.14 -6.22
CA ILE A 150 -9.61 11.87 -7.50
C ILE A 150 -9.24 10.95 -8.66
N ASN A 151 -8.44 9.91 -8.41
CA ASN A 151 -8.05 8.93 -9.41
C ASN A 151 -9.07 7.77 -9.48
N PRO A 152 -9.80 7.60 -10.60
CA PRO A 152 -10.75 6.51 -10.76
C PRO A 152 -10.13 5.12 -10.62
N ALA A 153 -8.85 4.96 -10.97
CA ALA A 153 -8.14 3.69 -10.83
C ALA A 153 -7.85 3.35 -9.36
N ALA A 154 -7.59 4.35 -8.51
CA ALA A 154 -7.43 4.19 -7.07
C ALA A 154 -8.77 3.79 -6.43
N ALA A 155 -9.86 4.50 -6.73
CA ALA A 155 -11.20 4.13 -6.26
C ALA A 155 -11.60 2.70 -6.68
N ALA A 156 -11.27 2.29 -7.91
CA ALA A 156 -11.50 0.93 -8.38
C ALA A 156 -10.65 -0.13 -7.64
N LEU A 157 -9.39 0.20 -7.32
CA LEU A 157 -8.50 -0.63 -6.51
C LEU A 157 -9.04 -0.81 -5.08
N ALA A 158 -9.42 0.29 -4.42
CA ALA A 158 -9.96 0.26 -3.07
C ALA A 158 -11.24 -0.59 -2.99
N ARG A 159 -12.13 -0.47 -3.99
CA ARG A 159 -13.31 -1.33 -4.11
C ARG A 159 -12.95 -2.82 -4.25
N ARG A 160 -11.87 -3.17 -4.96
CA ARG A 160 -11.40 -4.56 -5.06
C ARG A 160 -10.92 -5.08 -3.71
N ASN A 161 -10.15 -4.28 -2.97
CA ASN A 161 -9.68 -4.63 -1.63
C ASN A 161 -10.85 -4.83 -0.66
N ALA A 162 -11.82 -3.91 -0.65
CA ALA A 162 -13.00 -4.03 0.20
C ALA A 162 -13.80 -5.30 -0.07
N ARG A 163 -13.99 -5.65 -1.36
CA ARG A 163 -14.65 -6.90 -1.75
C ARG A 163 -13.87 -8.12 -1.29
N ALA A 164 -12.54 -8.12 -1.46
CA ALA A 164 -11.69 -9.24 -1.05
C ALA A 164 -11.74 -9.47 0.47
N LEU A 165 -11.85 -8.39 1.26
CA LEU A 165 -11.93 -8.42 2.72
C LEU A 165 -13.36 -8.59 3.26
N GLY A 166 -14.39 -8.48 2.41
CA GLY A 166 -15.80 -8.56 2.83
C GLY A 166 -16.28 -7.39 3.68
N LEU A 167 -15.64 -6.22 3.57
CA LEU A 167 -15.94 -5.04 4.39
C LEU A 167 -17.01 -4.13 3.76
N PRO A 168 -17.90 -3.51 4.56
CA PRO A 168 -19.04 -2.75 4.07
C PRO A 168 -18.67 -1.31 3.65
N ALA A 169 -17.89 -1.20 2.56
CA ALA A 169 -17.45 0.08 2.01
C ALA A 169 -17.85 0.26 0.53
N CYS A 170 -18.21 1.49 0.15
CA CYS A 170 -18.34 1.89 -1.24
C CYS A 170 -17.28 2.94 -1.60
N PHE A 171 -16.90 2.99 -2.88
CA PHE A 171 -15.84 3.87 -3.36
C PHE A 171 -16.29 4.65 -4.59
N LEU A 172 -15.94 5.92 -4.61
CA LEU A 172 -16.31 6.88 -5.64
C LEU A 172 -15.06 7.57 -6.19
N ALA A 173 -15.12 7.95 -7.46
CA ALA A 173 -14.12 8.82 -8.06
C ALA A 173 -14.63 10.27 -7.98
N GLY A 174 -13.83 11.19 -7.42
CA GLY A 174 -14.20 12.59 -7.28
C GLY A 174 -13.19 13.41 -6.49
N ASP A 175 -13.35 14.73 -6.58
CA ASP A 175 -12.49 15.69 -5.90
C ASP A 175 -13.00 15.95 -4.47
N TRP A 176 -12.24 15.47 -3.48
CA TRP A 176 -12.56 15.58 -2.05
C TRP A 176 -14.03 15.27 -1.73
N GLY A 177 -14.68 16.10 -0.91
CA GLY A 177 -16.08 15.94 -0.53
C GLY A 177 -17.09 16.53 -1.51
N MET A 178 -16.69 17.06 -2.66
CA MET A 178 -17.57 17.87 -3.53
C MET A 178 -18.88 17.16 -3.92
N ALA A 179 -18.82 15.85 -4.16
CA ALA A 179 -19.97 15.04 -4.56
C ALA A 179 -20.71 14.37 -3.38
N LEU A 180 -20.30 14.63 -2.14
CA LEU A 180 -20.78 13.92 -0.96
C LEU A 180 -21.73 14.77 -0.13
N SER A 181 -22.77 14.14 0.40
CA SER A 181 -23.59 14.70 1.49
C SER A 181 -22.94 14.36 2.83
N GLY A 182 -23.08 15.24 3.82
CA GLY A 182 -22.48 15.05 5.14
C GLY A 182 -23.16 14.02 6.07
N GLY A 183 -22.90 14.19 7.36
CA GLY A 183 -23.38 13.32 8.43
C GLY A 183 -22.48 12.13 8.70
N PHE A 184 -21.18 12.26 8.48
CA PHE A 184 -20.19 11.27 8.86
C PHE A 184 -19.78 11.45 10.32
N ASP A 185 -19.73 10.36 11.07
CA ASP A 185 -19.30 10.36 12.47
C ASP A 185 -17.77 10.46 12.56
N LEU A 186 -17.08 9.96 11.53
CA LEU A 186 -15.63 9.97 11.40
C LEU A 186 -15.24 10.30 9.96
N VAL A 187 -14.33 11.25 9.79
CA VAL A 187 -13.67 11.57 8.52
C VAL A 187 -12.17 11.31 8.67
N LEU A 188 -11.62 10.53 7.75
CA LEU A 188 -10.21 10.18 7.64
C LEU A 188 -9.63 10.87 6.41
N ALA A 189 -8.37 11.30 6.50
CA ALA A 189 -7.59 11.64 5.32
C ALA A 189 -6.10 11.48 5.62
N ASN A 190 -5.35 10.94 4.67
CA ASN A 190 -3.90 11.08 4.61
C ASN A 190 -3.53 11.75 3.29
N PRO A 191 -3.74 13.08 3.18
CA PRO A 191 -3.58 13.79 1.92
C PRO A 191 -2.11 13.93 1.53
N PRO A 192 -1.80 14.25 0.26
CA PRO A 192 -0.45 14.61 -0.13
C PRO A 192 0.00 15.89 0.60
N TYR A 193 1.21 15.84 1.16
CA TYR A 193 1.75 16.91 2.02
C TYR A 193 3.19 17.32 1.67
N ILE A 194 3.82 16.67 0.69
CA ILE A 194 5.21 16.94 0.33
C ILE A 194 5.25 18.23 -0.48
N GLU A 195 6.08 19.18 -0.07
CA GLU A 195 6.33 20.39 -0.86
C GLU A 195 6.81 20.01 -2.28
N ALA A 196 6.23 20.63 -3.30
CA ALA A 196 6.54 20.32 -4.70
C ALA A 196 8.04 20.37 -5.02
N ALA A 197 8.78 21.30 -4.39
CA ALA A 197 10.22 21.43 -4.56
C ALA A 197 11.04 20.28 -3.96
N ALA A 198 10.50 19.58 -2.95
CA ALA A 198 11.16 18.47 -2.25
C ALA A 198 10.98 17.12 -2.96
N ILE A 199 9.99 16.98 -3.86
CA ILE A 199 9.65 15.71 -4.53
C ILE A 199 10.85 15.15 -5.31
N ALA A 200 11.63 16.02 -5.96
CA ALA A 200 12.80 15.61 -6.75
C ALA A 200 13.93 15.01 -5.90
N ALA A 201 13.95 15.26 -4.59
CA ALA A 201 14.94 14.75 -3.65
C ALA A 201 14.49 13.46 -2.94
N LEU A 202 13.28 12.96 -3.22
CA LEU A 202 12.77 11.73 -2.62
C LEU A 202 13.61 10.52 -3.01
N VAL A 203 13.55 9.50 -2.16
CA VAL A 203 14.17 8.21 -2.47
C VAL A 203 13.58 7.67 -3.79
N PRO A 204 14.41 7.09 -4.67
CA PRO A 204 14.00 6.70 -6.02
C PRO A 204 12.81 5.74 -6.07
N GLU A 205 12.67 4.82 -5.12
CA GLU A 205 11.48 3.98 -4.98
C GLU A 205 10.18 4.82 -4.99
N VAL A 206 10.19 5.96 -4.31
CA VAL A 206 9.04 6.87 -4.21
C VAL A 206 9.01 7.80 -5.42
N GLY A 207 10.09 8.55 -5.66
CA GLY A 207 10.12 9.60 -6.68
C GLY A 207 10.00 9.08 -8.12
N MET A 208 10.36 7.82 -8.40
CA MET A 208 10.29 7.25 -9.75
C MET A 208 9.03 6.43 -10.03
N TYR A 209 8.40 5.85 -9.00
CA TYR A 209 7.34 4.84 -9.18
C TYR A 209 6.01 5.21 -8.56
N GLU A 210 5.97 6.02 -7.50
CA GLU A 210 4.70 6.43 -6.90
C GLU A 210 4.14 7.67 -7.61
N PRO A 211 2.81 7.78 -7.74
CA PRO A 211 2.20 8.87 -8.49
C PRO A 211 2.44 10.21 -7.79
N VAL A 212 2.99 11.18 -8.51
CA VAL A 212 3.26 12.54 -7.99
C VAL A 212 2.00 13.16 -7.37
N ALA A 213 0.83 12.91 -7.94
CA ALA A 213 -0.44 13.43 -7.41
C ALA A 213 -0.80 12.90 -6.00
N ALA A 214 -0.24 11.77 -5.57
CA ALA A 214 -0.38 11.24 -4.21
C ALA A 214 0.72 11.73 -3.25
N LEU A 215 1.68 12.53 -3.73
CA LEU A 215 2.81 13.06 -2.97
C LEU A 215 2.73 14.58 -2.83
N ASP A 216 2.39 15.28 -3.92
CA ASP A 216 2.46 16.74 -4.07
C ASP A 216 1.37 17.47 -3.27
N GLY A 217 1.79 18.07 -2.15
CA GLY A 217 0.95 18.94 -1.32
C GLY A 217 0.95 20.42 -1.75
N GLY A 218 1.60 20.75 -2.87
CA GLY A 218 1.74 22.10 -3.40
C GLY A 218 2.98 22.83 -2.90
N ALA A 219 2.97 24.17 -3.02
CA ALA A 219 4.14 25.00 -2.74
C ALA A 219 4.61 24.94 -1.27
N ASP A 220 3.69 24.73 -0.33
CA ASP A 220 3.95 24.66 1.11
C ASP A 220 3.46 23.35 1.75
N GLY A 221 3.08 22.36 0.93
CA GLY A 221 2.57 21.08 1.41
C GLY A 221 1.14 21.13 1.99
N LEU A 222 0.51 22.31 2.08
CA LEU A 222 -0.75 22.48 2.81
C LEU A 222 -1.99 22.62 1.91
N GLY A 223 -1.84 22.46 0.58
CA GLY A 223 -2.92 22.65 -0.38
C GLY A 223 -4.14 21.76 -0.11
N ALA A 224 -3.90 20.46 0.04
CA ALA A 224 -4.95 19.49 0.31
C ALA A 224 -5.62 19.71 1.69
N TYR A 225 -4.83 20.02 2.73
CA TYR A 225 -5.38 20.33 4.05
C TYR A 225 -6.34 21.52 4.02
N ARG A 226 -6.00 22.60 3.30
CA ARG A 226 -6.89 23.76 3.18
C ARG A 226 -8.23 23.37 2.52
N ALA A 227 -8.19 22.54 1.48
CA ALA A 227 -9.40 22.06 0.81
C ALA A 227 -10.25 21.18 1.74
N ILE A 228 -9.63 20.21 2.42
CA ILE A 228 -10.31 19.31 3.36
C ILE A 228 -10.91 20.09 4.53
N LEU A 229 -10.12 20.92 5.21
CA LEU A 229 -10.54 21.67 6.39
C LEU A 229 -11.70 22.62 6.09
N ALA A 230 -11.72 23.22 4.90
CA ALA A 230 -12.84 24.06 4.45
C ALA A 230 -14.15 23.27 4.30
N ASP A 231 -14.07 21.97 3.99
CA ASP A 231 -15.22 21.12 3.70
C ASP A 231 -15.70 20.32 4.92
N LEU A 232 -14.84 20.11 5.93
CA LEU A 232 -15.16 19.35 7.15
C LEU A 232 -16.46 19.79 7.84
N PRO A 233 -16.78 21.10 8.02
CA PRO A 233 -18.02 21.50 8.69
C PRO A 233 -19.28 21.01 7.98
N ARG A 234 -19.22 20.81 6.66
CA ARG A 234 -20.33 20.30 5.84
C ARG A 234 -20.40 18.78 5.87
N LEU A 235 -19.26 18.11 5.98
CA LEU A 235 -19.15 16.65 5.92
C LEU A 235 -19.46 15.98 7.27
N LEU A 236 -19.00 16.57 8.38
CA LEU A 236 -19.14 15.99 9.71
C LEU A 236 -20.57 16.05 10.23
N ALA A 237 -20.98 15.00 10.94
CA ALA A 237 -22.16 15.03 11.80
C ALA A 237 -21.89 15.92 13.04
N PRO A 238 -22.95 16.38 13.76
CA PRO A 238 -22.77 16.99 15.07
C PRO A 238 -21.99 16.05 16.02
N GLY A 239 -20.85 16.53 16.53
CA GLY A 239 -19.96 15.73 17.39
C GLY A 239 -19.07 14.73 16.63
N GLY A 240 -19.11 14.72 15.29
CA GLY A 240 -18.22 13.93 14.45
C GLY A 240 -16.77 14.40 14.55
N ILE A 241 -15.84 13.49 14.27
CA ILE A 241 -14.40 13.72 14.42
C ILE A 241 -13.71 13.59 13.06
N ALA A 242 -12.68 14.42 12.84
CA ALA A 242 -11.78 14.27 11.70
C ALA A 242 -10.38 13.88 12.19
N VAL A 243 -9.77 12.88 11.56
CA VAL A 243 -8.38 12.44 11.81
C VAL A 243 -7.59 12.60 10.51
N LEU A 244 -6.57 13.46 10.54
CA LEU A 244 -5.77 13.82 9.38
C LEU A 244 -4.30 13.40 9.60
N GLY A 245 -3.70 12.74 8.62
CA GLY A 245 -2.27 12.42 8.61
C GLY A 245 -1.41 13.61 8.24
N LEU A 246 -0.12 13.55 8.60
CA LEU A 246 0.93 14.54 8.31
C LEU A 246 2.19 13.83 7.79
#